data_AF-A0A1U7RHR2-F1
#
_entry.id   AF-A0A1U7RHR2-F1
#
_cell.length_a   1.000
_cell.length_b   1.000
_cell.length_c   1.000
_cell.angle_alpha   90.00
_cell.angle_beta   90.00
_cell.angle_gamma   90.00
#
_symmetry.space_group_name_H-M   'P 1'
#
loop_
_entity.id
_entity.type
_entity.pdbx_description
1 polymer ?
#
loop_
_entity_poly.entity_id
_entity_poly.type
_entity_poly.pdbx_seq_one_letter_code
_entity_poly.pdbx_strand_id
1 'polypeptide(L)'
;MASSLKAWGLLVSLLCLHYSLLAQSTSRREFMEHHHLSSHKEFSDYSCDVLMTEKGLKPKISHWFVYMAWYKVEHICISGNWKDRYKNSYVWAQTPIKVLTCHWENFKSKYVERRSYNYVQFHCNADGYVDSIEDMKLLEPILA
;
A
#
# COMPACT_ATOMS: atom_id res chain seq x y z
N MET A 1 -48.56 -7.77 -2.02
CA MET A 1 -47.50 -6.99 -1.36
C MET A 1 -46.22 -7.80 -1.03
N ALA A 2 -46.06 -9.03 -1.53
CA ALA A 2 -44.86 -9.84 -1.28
C ALA A 2 -43.78 -9.74 -2.37
N SER A 3 -44.13 -9.26 -3.57
CA SER A 3 -43.23 -9.14 -4.72
C SER A 3 -42.30 -7.93 -4.63
N SER A 4 -42.77 -6.80 -4.10
CA SER A 4 -41.98 -5.57 -3.96
C SER A 4 -40.87 -5.68 -2.91
N LEU A 5 -41.12 -6.39 -1.80
CA LEU A 5 -40.13 -6.65 -0.74
C LEU A 5 -38.98 -7.54 -1.21
N LYS A 6 -39.27 -8.56 -2.03
CA LYS A 6 -38.23 -9.42 -2.64
C LYS A 6 -37.40 -8.68 -3.67
N ALA A 7 -38.03 -7.83 -4.49
CA ALA A 7 -37.33 -6.99 -5.45
C ALA A 7 -36.42 -5.97 -4.76
N TRP A 8 -36.87 -5.35 -3.66
CA TRP A 8 -36.07 -4.43 -2.86
C TRP A 8 -34.88 -5.11 -2.18
N GLY A 9 -35.08 -6.30 -1.61
CA GLY A 9 -33.98 -7.08 -1.01
C GLY A 9 -32.90 -7.48 -2.02
N LEU A 10 -33.29 -7.86 -3.24
CA LEU A 10 -32.35 -8.14 -4.33
C LEU A 10 -31.59 -6.88 -4.78
N LEU A 11 -32.28 -5.74 -4.88
CA LEU A 11 -31.67 -4.47 -5.27
C LEU A 11 -30.63 -3.99 -4.25
N VAL A 12 -30.96 -4.08 -2.95
CA VAL A 12 -30.05 -3.74 -1.84
C VAL A 12 -28.83 -4.66 -1.87
N SER A 13 -29.03 -5.97 -2.06
CA SER A 13 -27.94 -6.94 -2.15
C SER A 13 -27.00 -6.63 -3.33
N LEU A 14 -27.55 -6.28 -4.49
CA LEU A 14 -26.76 -5.88 -5.67
C LEU A 14 -25.98 -4.59 -5.42
N LEU A 15 -26.59 -3.59 -4.79
CA LEU A 15 -25.91 -2.35 -4.43
C LEU A 15 -24.76 -2.62 -3.46
N CYS A 16 -24.97 -3.41 -2.42
CA CYS A 16 -23.92 -3.80 -1.47
C CYS A 16 -22.75 -4.55 -2.14
N LEU A 17 -23.03 -5.44 -3.10
CA LEU A 17 -22.01 -6.11 -3.91
C LEU A 17 -21.23 -5.13 -4.80
N HIS A 18 -21.91 -4.14 -5.39
CA HIS A 18 -21.27 -3.12 -6.21
C HIS A 18 -20.36 -2.20 -5.39
N TYR A 19 -20.82 -1.75 -4.21
CA TYR A 19 -20.02 -0.92 -3.31
C TYR A 19 -18.80 -1.65 -2.75
N SER A 20 -18.93 -2.94 -2.43
CA SER A 20 -17.79 -3.76 -1.95
C SER A 20 -16.74 -3.98 -3.05
N LEU A 21 -17.15 -4.31 -4.28
CA LEU A 21 -16.22 -4.40 -5.42
C LEU A 21 -15.52 -3.07 -5.73
N LEU A 22 -16.24 -1.94 -5.62
CA LEU A 22 -15.62 -0.62 -5.78
C LEU A 22 -14.58 -0.36 -4.68
N ALA A 23 -14.92 -0.62 -3.41
CA ALA A 23 -14.02 -0.42 -2.27
C ALA A 23 -12.77 -1.34 -2.30
N GLN A 24 -12.93 -2.55 -2.82
CA GLN A 24 -11.83 -3.49 -3.06
C GLN A 24 -10.83 -2.92 -4.09
N SER A 25 -11.35 -2.28 -5.14
CA SER A 25 -10.51 -1.63 -6.16
C SER A 25 -9.81 -0.38 -5.63
N THR A 26 -10.40 0.33 -4.65
CA THR A 26 -9.85 1.59 -4.15
C THR A 26 -8.68 1.38 -3.20
N SER A 27 -8.78 0.49 -2.21
CA SER A 27 -7.70 0.29 -1.22
C SER A 27 -6.38 -0.18 -1.84
N ARG A 28 -6.41 -1.19 -2.73
CA ARG A 28 -5.24 -1.62 -3.50
C ARG A 28 -4.68 -0.47 -4.34
N ARG A 29 -5.54 0.24 -5.06
CA ARG A 29 -5.12 1.34 -5.94
C ARG A 29 -4.48 2.46 -5.13
N GLU A 30 -5.07 2.83 -4.00
CA GLU A 30 -4.56 3.84 -3.09
C GLU A 30 -3.20 3.44 -2.51
N PHE A 31 -2.99 2.17 -2.16
CA PHE A 31 -1.67 1.70 -1.74
C PHE A 31 -0.64 1.88 -2.86
N MET A 32 -0.97 1.46 -4.08
CA MET A 32 -0.08 1.60 -5.23
C MET A 32 0.21 3.07 -5.55
N GLU A 33 -0.79 3.93 -5.46
CA GLU A 33 -0.65 5.38 -5.69
C GLU A 33 0.22 6.04 -4.62
N HIS A 34 0.03 5.69 -3.34
CA HIS A 34 0.66 6.43 -2.23
C HIS A 34 1.93 5.81 -1.68
N HIS A 35 2.16 4.50 -1.81
CA HIS A 35 3.27 3.81 -1.14
C HIS A 35 4.20 3.05 -2.07
N HIS A 36 3.75 2.66 -3.27
CA HIS A 36 4.60 1.91 -4.20
C HIS A 36 5.54 2.81 -5.02
N LEU A 37 6.80 2.39 -5.12
CA LEU A 37 7.78 2.89 -6.08
C LEU A 37 8.07 1.82 -7.13
N SER A 38 8.01 2.25 -8.38
CA SER A 38 8.25 1.39 -9.53
C SER A 38 9.71 1.01 -9.67
N SER A 39 9.96 -0.27 -9.99
CA SER A 39 11.30 -0.76 -10.34
C SER A 39 11.71 -0.45 -11.79
N HIS A 40 10.88 0.27 -12.55
CA HIS A 40 11.26 0.79 -13.88
C HIS A 40 12.22 1.98 -13.82
N LYS A 41 12.34 2.62 -12.64
CA LYS A 41 13.27 3.71 -12.35
C LYS A 41 14.28 3.20 -11.32
N GLU A 42 15.52 3.68 -11.37
CA GLU A 42 16.52 3.32 -10.36
C GLU A 42 16.12 3.87 -8.99
N PHE A 43 16.43 3.13 -7.94
CA PHE A 43 16.03 3.51 -6.59
C PHE A 43 16.68 4.83 -6.14
N SER A 44 17.90 5.11 -6.61
CA SER A 44 18.63 6.37 -6.37
C SER A 44 17.92 7.59 -6.92
N ASP A 45 17.15 7.44 -7.99
CA ASP A 45 16.60 8.56 -8.76
C ASP A 45 15.31 9.10 -8.12
N TYR A 46 14.80 8.44 -7.09
CA TYR A 46 13.66 8.91 -6.32
C TYR A 46 14.12 9.94 -5.27
N SER A 47 13.47 11.11 -5.28
CA SER A 47 13.63 12.16 -4.28
C SER A 47 12.31 12.39 -3.55
N CYS A 48 12.38 12.62 -2.25
CA CYS A 48 11.20 12.77 -1.42
C CYS A 48 10.37 14.00 -1.75
N ASP A 49 10.98 15.16 -1.99
CA ASP A 49 10.22 16.38 -2.31
C ASP A 49 9.39 16.19 -3.58
N VAL A 50 10.00 15.61 -4.62
CA VAL A 50 9.33 15.30 -5.89
C VAL A 50 8.20 14.29 -5.67
N LEU A 51 8.48 13.18 -4.99
CA LEU A 51 7.49 12.12 -4.79
C LEU A 51 6.28 12.56 -3.97
N MET A 52 6.49 13.34 -2.91
CA MET A 52 5.41 13.84 -2.08
C MET A 52 4.48 14.77 -2.87
N THR A 53 5.03 15.57 -3.80
CA THR A 53 4.25 16.40 -4.72
C THR A 53 3.57 15.60 -5.83
N GLU A 54 4.30 14.75 -6.55
CA GLU A 54 3.78 13.97 -7.68
C GLU A 54 2.63 13.05 -7.27
N LYS A 55 2.71 12.45 -6.08
CA LYS A 55 1.66 11.59 -5.53
C LYS A 55 0.54 12.36 -4.83
N GLY A 56 0.57 13.70 -4.85
CA GLY A 56 -0.47 14.54 -4.24
C GLY A 56 -0.64 14.31 -2.74
N LEU A 57 0.42 13.87 -2.05
CA LEU A 57 0.35 13.50 -0.65
C LEU A 57 0.22 14.75 0.21
N LYS A 58 -0.75 14.74 1.13
CA LYS A 58 -0.84 15.76 2.17
C LYS A 58 0.49 15.80 2.93
N PRO A 59 0.99 16.99 3.32
CA PRO A 59 2.20 17.08 4.12
C PRO A 59 2.11 16.19 5.36
N LYS A 60 3.12 15.34 5.56
CA LYS A 60 3.23 14.40 6.68
C LYS A 60 4.62 14.51 7.29
N ILE A 61 4.72 14.32 8.61
CA ILE A 61 6.01 14.32 9.30
C ILE A 61 6.91 13.20 8.78
N SER A 62 6.33 12.04 8.48
CA SER A 62 7.04 10.88 7.93
C SER A 62 6.13 10.14 6.96
N HIS A 63 6.68 9.66 5.85
CA HIS A 63 5.99 8.80 4.90
C HIS A 63 6.93 7.73 4.36
N TRP A 64 6.41 6.53 4.15
CA TRP A 64 7.19 5.38 3.69
C TRP A 64 6.78 4.95 2.31
N PHE A 65 7.80 4.72 1.48
CA PHE A 65 7.65 4.19 0.15
C PHE A 65 8.40 2.86 0.02
N VAL A 66 7.77 1.86 -0.59
CA VAL A 66 8.36 0.54 -0.84
C VAL A 66 8.76 0.41 -2.30
N TYR A 67 10.03 0.08 -2.55
CA TYR A 67 10.58 -0.13 -3.89
C TYR A 67 10.63 -1.62 -4.20
N MET A 68 9.69 -2.06 -5.04
CA MET A 68 9.57 -3.46 -5.49
C MET A 68 8.76 -3.54 -6.79
N ALA A 69 8.76 -4.69 -7.46
CA ALA A 69 7.89 -4.88 -8.62
C ALA A 69 6.41 -4.87 -8.20
N TRP A 70 5.54 -4.27 -9.03
CA TRP A 70 4.12 -4.09 -8.72
C TRP A 70 3.42 -5.43 -8.41
N TYR A 71 3.71 -6.48 -9.20
CA TYR A 71 3.11 -7.80 -9.00
C TYR A 71 3.55 -8.46 -7.69
N LYS A 72 4.72 -8.09 -7.15
CA LYS A 72 5.13 -8.58 -5.83
C LYS A 72 4.26 -7.98 -4.73
N VAL A 73 3.80 -6.72 -4.86
CA VAL A 73 2.86 -6.11 -3.90
C VAL A 73 1.54 -6.88 -3.90
N GLU A 74 1.04 -7.23 -5.09
CA GLU A 74 -0.22 -7.98 -5.24
C GLU A 74 -0.18 -9.37 -4.62
N HIS A 75 1.01 -9.96 -4.56
CA HIS A 75 1.23 -11.30 -4.02
C HIS A 75 1.52 -11.31 -2.52
N ILE A 76 1.72 -10.17 -1.85
CA ILE A 76 2.00 -10.11 -0.40
C ILE A 76 0.88 -10.79 0.39
N CYS A 77 -0.37 -10.53 0.01
CA CYS A 77 -1.54 -11.07 0.70
C CYS A 77 -1.98 -12.44 0.16
N ILE A 78 -1.22 -13.05 -0.74
CA ILE A 78 -1.51 -14.40 -1.24
C ILE A 78 -0.79 -15.41 -0.35
N SER A 79 -1.53 -16.39 0.15
CA SER A 79 -0.96 -17.46 0.96
C SER A 79 -0.20 -18.47 0.09
N GLY A 80 0.45 -19.46 0.71
CA GLY A 80 1.11 -20.54 -0.03
C GLY A 80 0.20 -21.31 -1.01
N ASN A 81 -1.13 -21.25 -0.80
CA ASN A 81 -2.12 -21.65 -1.79
C ASN A 81 -2.58 -20.40 -2.56
N TRP A 82 -2.28 -20.32 -3.86
CA TRP A 82 -2.59 -19.16 -4.71
C TRP A 82 -4.08 -18.80 -4.79
N LYS A 83 -4.97 -19.73 -4.40
CA LYS A 83 -6.41 -19.51 -4.28
C LYS A 83 -6.83 -18.81 -2.99
N ASP A 84 -5.99 -18.86 -1.97
CA ASP A 84 -6.28 -18.35 -0.63
C ASP A 84 -5.48 -17.08 -0.35
N ARG A 85 -6.19 -16.04 0.10
CA ARG A 85 -5.61 -14.76 0.49
C ARG A 85 -5.71 -14.58 2.00
N TYR A 86 -4.65 -14.01 2.57
CA TYR A 86 -4.65 -13.51 3.94
C TYR A 86 -5.63 -12.33 4.04
N LYS A 87 -6.57 -12.36 4.99
CA LYS A 87 -7.63 -11.34 5.15
C LYS A 87 -7.64 -10.80 6.57
N ASN A 88 -7.76 -9.47 6.72
CA ASN A 88 -7.69 -8.75 8.01
C ASN A 88 -6.50 -9.19 8.85
N SER A 89 -5.32 -9.16 8.26
CA SER A 89 -4.13 -9.81 8.82
C SER A 89 -2.87 -9.03 8.50
N TYR A 90 -1.84 -9.27 9.30
CA TYR A 90 -0.57 -8.57 9.21
C TYR A 90 0.50 -9.53 8.70
N VAL A 91 1.08 -9.24 7.53
CA VAL A 91 1.98 -10.14 6.82
C VAL A 91 3.34 -9.48 6.68
N TRP A 92 4.38 -10.14 7.21
CA TRP A 92 5.76 -9.73 6.96
C TRP A 92 6.20 -10.17 5.56
N ALA A 93 6.84 -9.27 4.81
CA ALA A 93 7.51 -9.65 3.59
C ALA A 93 8.60 -10.69 3.88
N GLN A 94 8.62 -11.72 3.03
CA GLN A 94 9.58 -12.83 3.15
C GLN A 94 11.02 -12.41 2.85
N THR A 95 11.21 -11.33 2.10
CA THR A 95 12.51 -10.81 1.73
C THR A 95 12.63 -9.33 2.11
N PRO A 96 13.82 -8.84 2.47
CA PRO A 96 14.04 -7.42 2.68
C PRO A 96 13.67 -6.58 1.44
N ILE A 97 13.05 -5.43 1.68
CA ILE A 97 12.59 -4.49 0.66
C ILE A 97 13.37 -3.18 0.82
N LYS A 98 13.75 -2.56 -0.30
CA LYS A 98 14.28 -1.19 -0.31
C LYS A 98 13.15 -0.23 0.05
N VAL A 99 13.35 0.57 1.09
CA VAL A 99 12.38 1.57 1.56
C VAL A 99 13.00 2.94 1.44
N LEU A 100 12.23 3.88 0.88
CA LEU A 100 12.53 5.31 0.92
C LEU A 100 11.62 5.95 1.99
N THR A 101 12.22 6.42 3.06
CA THR A 101 11.54 7.17 4.11
C THR A 101 11.70 8.66 3.86
N CYS A 102 10.58 9.37 3.74
CA CYS A 102 10.54 10.81 3.58
C CYS A 102 10.15 11.46 4.91
N HIS A 103 11.09 12.18 5.52
CA HIS A 103 10.87 12.89 6.78
C HIS A 103 10.87 14.40 6.55
N TRP A 104 9.83 15.08 7.00
CA TRP A 104 9.75 16.54 6.87
C TRP A 104 10.69 17.22 7.87
N GLU A 105 11.66 17.99 7.37
CA GLU A 105 12.59 18.75 8.19
C GLU A 105 12.14 20.22 8.27
N ASN A 106 11.46 20.57 9.36
CA ASN A 106 10.87 21.90 9.57
C ASN A 106 11.85 23.06 9.30
N PHE A 107 13.10 22.94 9.79
CA PHE A 107 14.12 23.99 9.67
C PHE A 107 14.55 24.28 8.24
N LYS A 108 14.51 23.26 7.36
CA LYS A 108 14.90 23.39 5.96
C LYS A 108 13.69 23.48 5.02
N SER A 109 12.48 23.37 5.58
CA SER A 109 11.20 23.36 4.86
C SER A 109 11.21 22.42 3.65
N LYS A 110 11.77 21.21 3.83
CA LYS A 110 11.88 20.19 2.78
C LYS A 110 11.81 18.79 3.38
N TYR A 111 11.55 17.81 2.54
CA TYR A 111 11.70 16.41 2.91
C TYR A 111 13.15 15.96 2.81
N VAL A 112 13.59 15.23 3.84
CA VAL A 112 14.85 14.50 3.86
C VAL A 112 14.54 13.01 3.68
N GLU A 113 15.16 12.45 2.66
CA GLU A 113 15.14 11.02 2.38
C GLU A 113 16.12 10.22 3.24
N ARG A 114 15.66 9.06 3.70
CA ARG A 114 16.50 7.96 4.19
C ARG A 114 16.21 6.73 3.36
N ARG A 115 17.27 6.07 2.90
CA ARG A 115 17.21 4.86 2.10
C ARG A 115 17.68 3.69 2.95
N SER A 116 16.98 2.56 2.91
CA SER A 116 17.35 1.39 3.70
C SER A 116 16.77 0.10 3.15
N TYR A 117 17.35 -1.03 3.53
CA TYR A 117 16.74 -2.34 3.44
C TYR A 117 15.99 -2.64 4.74
N ASN A 118 14.74 -3.07 4.63
CA ASN A 118 13.90 -3.38 5.78
C ASN A 118 13.12 -4.67 5.53
N TYR A 119 12.88 -5.44 6.58
CA TYR A 119 11.70 -6.30 6.60
C TYR A 119 10.49 -5.41 6.82
N VAL A 120 9.44 -5.55 6.02
CA VAL A 120 8.26 -4.68 6.05
C VAL A 120 7.04 -5.53 6.38
N GLN A 121 6.22 -5.07 7.31
CA GLN A 121 4.93 -5.65 7.63
C GLN A 121 3.84 -4.86 6.91
N PHE A 122 3.00 -5.59 6.18
CA PHE A 122 1.85 -5.05 5.46
C PHE A 122 0.57 -5.49 6.14
N HIS A 123 -0.45 -4.64 6.11
CA HIS A 123 -1.80 -5.08 6.39
C HIS A 123 -2.44 -5.58 5.10
N CYS A 124 -3.16 -6.70 5.22
CA CYS A 124 -4.04 -7.24 4.21
C CYS A 124 -5.47 -7.04 4.66
N ASN A 125 -6.23 -6.27 3.89
CA ASN A 125 -7.62 -5.92 4.21
C ASN A 125 -8.58 -7.13 4.18
N ALA A 126 -9.87 -6.89 4.40
CA ALA A 126 -10.90 -7.93 4.42
C ALA A 126 -11.02 -8.71 3.09
N ASP A 127 -10.57 -8.11 1.99
CA ASP A 127 -10.60 -8.68 0.65
C ASP A 127 -9.29 -9.37 0.26
N GLY A 128 -8.26 -9.26 1.10
CA GLY A 128 -6.94 -9.84 0.88
C GLY A 128 -6.10 -9.07 -0.12
N TYR A 129 -6.15 -7.74 -0.05
CA TYR A 129 -5.24 -6.83 -0.74
C TYR A 129 -4.47 -5.99 0.27
N VAL A 130 -3.26 -5.58 -0.13
CA VAL A 130 -2.47 -4.64 0.66
C VAL A 130 -3.14 -3.27 0.63
N ASP A 131 -3.34 -2.68 1.80
CA ASP A 131 -3.91 -1.34 1.98
C ASP A 131 -3.00 -0.42 2.80
N SER A 132 -2.12 -0.96 3.65
CA SER A 132 -1.16 -0.15 4.43
C SER A 132 0.17 -0.86 4.72
N ILE A 133 1.16 -0.04 5.09
CA ILE A 133 2.41 -0.47 5.73
C ILE A 133 2.24 -0.24 7.24
N GLU A 134 2.41 -1.28 8.03
CA GLU A 134 2.13 -1.27 9.47
C GLU A 134 3.39 -1.09 10.31
N ASP A 135 4.45 -1.81 9.95
CA ASP A 135 5.72 -1.76 10.67
C ASP A 135 6.90 -2.10 9.74
N MET A 136 8.11 -1.78 10.18
CA MET A 136 9.33 -2.13 9.49
C MET A 136 10.48 -2.38 10.46
N LYS A 137 11.29 -3.39 10.16
CA LYS A 137 12.54 -3.68 10.86
C LYS A 137 13.70 -3.32 9.97
N LEU A 138 14.45 -2.29 10.37
CA LEU A 138 15.68 -1.88 9.70
C LEU A 138 16.67 -3.03 9.71
N LEU A 139 17.11 -3.42 8.51
CA LEU A 139 18.21 -4.36 8.34
C LEU A 139 19.52 -3.58 8.15
N GLU A 140 19.54 -2.68 7.17
CA GLU A 140 20.74 -1.92 6.82
C GLU A 140 20.38 -0.56 6.18
N PRO A 141 21.04 0.55 6.55
CA PRO A 141 20.91 1.81 5.82
C PRO A 141 21.62 1.72 4.46
N ILE A 142 21.05 2.33 3.43
CA ILE A 142 21.70 2.52 2.13
C ILE A 142 22.32 3.91 2.16
N LEU A 143 23.63 3.97 2.34
CA LEU A 143 24.38 5.21 2.29
C LEU A 143 24.48 5.67 0.82
N ALA A 144 24.14 6.93 0.60
CA ALA A 144 24.25 7.58 -0.70
C ALA A 144 25.68 8.03 -0.98
#